data_AF-A0A382G6U0-F1
#
_entry.id   AF-A0A382G6U0-F1
#
_cell.length_a   1.000
_cell.length_b   1.000
_cell.length_c   1.000
_cell.angle_alpha   90.00
_cell.angle_beta   90.00
_cell.angle_gamma   90.00
#
_symmetry.space_group_name_H-M   'P 1'
#
loop_
_entity.id
_entity.type
_entity.pdbx_description
1 polymer ?
#
loop_
_entity_poly.entity_id
_entity_poly.type
_entity_poly.pdbx_seq_one_letter_code
_entity_poly.pdbx_strand_id
1 'polypeptide(L)'
;VSRWWAVPDYRYRKWTPLLFPSEEIDDGPNITVLGQVFSDIQEHSQTDRDNEVGGFLLGEVHWLPNQDIPIVWIDSTIRATHTNATSTRLEFTSDTWIAFHQEREERFGDKKIILGWYHTHPGHGIFLSSYDTFIHENFYANQQQVALVVDPIRHESGFFKWTSNGLDSHRYYGFHEFGTSDDQSFNPGGNLSQDLPVGLQTGLPTEPEVPDILELPHWLSWIDKLPGLSLIMKSVESSISRGLTLFSLMAFVALIVFIIFASVFIGKLGNLTESVERAAMGQSSGVVTRIIPPLEADRRWSVDFSSYSGRLAGLSNLQITPDVSTDKGFEISVEKIIISPMVGIPKSHEVFGFLQVLIPGLSADHIKELDFEFVVPNGWLEENSIDPGGIVLWRTWGGKWDPLLPQSKRFLGNDSLTVTFRTEHLSYFALSGRTDSSEAPTPTPTPTPTPVP
;
A
#
# COMPACT_ATOMS: atom_id res chain seq x y z
N VAL A 1 -23.87 5.39 -46.42
CA VAL A 1 -24.53 5.59 -45.13
C VAL A 1 -23.63 5.01 -44.06
N SER A 2 -22.82 5.85 -43.43
CA SER A 2 -21.79 5.51 -42.45
C SER A 2 -22.42 5.02 -41.14
N ARG A 3 -21.94 3.88 -40.64
CA ARG A 3 -22.20 3.40 -39.28
C ARG A 3 -21.56 4.40 -38.30
N TRP A 4 -22.39 5.12 -37.58
CA TRP A 4 -22.00 5.82 -36.36
C TRP A 4 -21.57 4.75 -35.34
N TRP A 5 -20.33 4.82 -34.89
CA TRP A 5 -19.92 4.17 -33.65
C TRP A 5 -20.67 4.91 -32.53
N ALA A 6 -21.52 4.21 -31.79
CA ALA A 6 -22.13 4.80 -30.60
C ALA A 6 -21.01 5.06 -29.60
N VAL A 7 -20.80 6.32 -29.24
CA VAL A 7 -19.99 6.69 -28.07
C VAL A 7 -20.66 6.02 -26.87
N PRO A 8 -19.96 5.28 -26.00
CA PRO A 8 -20.55 4.78 -24.76
C PRO A 8 -21.09 5.97 -23.97
N ASP A 9 -22.39 5.95 -23.64
CA ASP A 9 -22.98 6.97 -22.76
C ASP A 9 -22.52 6.68 -21.33
N TYR A 10 -21.52 7.43 -20.86
CA TYR A 10 -20.96 7.29 -19.51
C TYR A 10 -21.85 8.01 -18.49
N ARG A 11 -22.06 7.39 -17.34
CA ARG A 11 -22.82 7.95 -16.23
C ARG A 11 -21.92 8.14 -15.02
N TYR A 12 -21.99 9.35 -14.48
CA TYR A 12 -21.38 9.72 -13.23
C TYR A 12 -22.48 9.88 -12.18
N ARG A 13 -22.44 9.08 -11.12
CA ARG A 13 -23.42 9.14 -10.03
C ARG A 13 -22.71 9.56 -8.75
N LYS A 14 -23.31 10.48 -8.00
CA LYS A 14 -22.81 10.89 -6.69
C LYS A 14 -23.68 10.27 -5.61
N TRP A 15 -23.04 9.60 -4.67
CA TRP A 15 -23.66 8.95 -3.53
C TRP A 15 -23.32 9.72 -2.26
N THR A 16 -24.35 10.11 -1.50
CA THR A 16 -24.22 10.96 -0.31
C THR A 16 -24.79 10.23 0.92
N PRO A 17 -24.08 10.21 2.08
CA PRO A 17 -24.59 9.67 3.33
C PRO A 17 -25.89 10.32 3.79
N LEU A 18 -26.85 9.50 4.25
CA LEU A 18 -28.12 9.99 4.81
C LEU A 18 -27.99 10.51 6.27
N LEU A 19 -27.01 10.02 7.03
CA LEU A 19 -26.95 10.18 8.49
C LEU A 19 -25.90 11.18 9.02
N PHE A 20 -25.24 11.95 8.14
CA PHE A 20 -24.27 12.97 8.55
C PHE A 20 -24.54 14.32 7.87
N PRO A 21 -24.91 15.39 8.61
CA PRO A 21 -25.09 16.71 8.03
C PRO A 21 -23.77 17.30 7.53
N SER A 22 -23.85 18.14 6.48
CA SER A 22 -22.72 18.71 5.73
C SER A 22 -21.89 19.77 6.48
N GLU A 23 -21.98 19.84 7.81
CA GLU A 23 -21.44 20.94 8.61
C GLU A 23 -19.96 20.77 9.00
N GLU A 24 -19.38 19.58 8.80
CA GLU A 24 -17.95 19.36 9.02
C GLU A 24 -17.15 19.47 7.72
N ILE A 25 -15.91 19.97 7.83
CA ILE A 25 -15.01 20.16 6.69
C ILE A 25 -14.67 18.80 6.09
N ASP A 26 -15.15 18.53 4.88
CA ASP A 26 -14.70 17.40 4.05
C ASP A 26 -13.57 17.87 3.14
N ASP A 27 -12.33 17.80 3.65
CA ASP A 27 -11.10 18.11 2.93
C ASP A 27 -10.29 16.86 2.54
N GLY A 28 -10.83 15.67 2.81
CA GLY A 28 -10.24 14.40 2.40
C GLY A 28 -10.38 14.16 0.89
N PRO A 29 -9.70 13.14 0.34
CA PRO A 29 -9.73 12.87 -1.10
C PRO A 29 -11.16 12.69 -1.62
N ASN A 30 -11.36 13.11 -2.87
CA ASN A 30 -12.56 12.75 -3.62
C ASN A 30 -12.42 11.30 -4.11
N ILE A 31 -13.40 10.46 -3.79
CA ILE A 31 -13.35 9.04 -4.14
C ILE A 31 -14.22 8.83 -5.37
N THR A 32 -13.63 8.23 -6.40
CA THR A 32 -14.34 7.76 -7.59
C THR A 32 -14.06 6.28 -7.80
N VAL A 33 -15.10 5.47 -7.91
CA VAL A 33 -15.00 4.02 -8.13
C VAL A 33 -15.66 3.65 -9.46
N LEU A 34 -15.03 2.77 -10.23
CA LEU A 34 -15.67 2.17 -11.39
C LEU A 34 -16.85 1.29 -10.96
N GLY A 35 -17.99 1.41 -11.63
CA GLY A 35 -19.19 0.64 -11.32
C GLY A 35 -18.93 -0.87 -11.32
N GLN A 36 -18.10 -1.36 -12.25
CA GLN A 36 -17.71 -2.77 -12.30
C GLN A 36 -16.86 -3.24 -11.10
N VAL A 37 -16.03 -2.35 -10.54
CA VAL A 37 -15.26 -2.66 -9.33
C VAL A 37 -16.18 -2.76 -8.13
N PHE A 38 -17.08 -1.79 -7.99
CA PHE A 38 -18.03 -1.79 -6.90
C PHE A 38 -19.02 -2.98 -6.99
N SER A 39 -19.40 -3.35 -8.21
CA SER A 39 -20.12 -4.59 -8.52
C SER A 39 -19.40 -5.84 -8.02
N ASP A 40 -18.11 -5.97 -8.35
CA ASP A 40 -17.28 -7.12 -7.95
C ASP A 40 -17.21 -7.25 -6.42
N ILE A 41 -17.05 -6.12 -5.73
CA ILE A 41 -17.03 -6.06 -4.27
C ILE A 41 -18.37 -6.48 -3.67
N GLN A 42 -19.48 -6.03 -4.25
CA GLN A 42 -20.81 -6.45 -3.78
C GLN A 42 -21.10 -7.92 -4.05
N GLU A 43 -20.63 -8.48 -5.15
CA GLU A 43 -20.74 -9.93 -5.37
C GLU A 43 -19.90 -10.69 -4.35
N HIS A 44 -18.65 -10.24 -4.11
CA HIS A 44 -17.78 -10.86 -3.12
C HIS A 44 -18.39 -10.81 -1.72
N SER A 45 -19.01 -9.70 -1.33
CA SER A 45 -19.62 -9.55 0.00
C SER A 45 -20.77 -10.53 0.28
N GLN A 46 -21.33 -11.14 -0.77
CA GLN A 46 -22.39 -12.15 -0.65
C GLN A 46 -21.86 -13.58 -0.54
N THR A 47 -20.55 -13.81 -0.73
CA THR A 47 -19.96 -15.16 -0.75
C THR A 47 -19.87 -15.80 0.63
N ASP A 48 -19.66 -14.99 1.68
CA ASP A 48 -19.77 -15.40 3.07
C ASP A 48 -20.50 -14.29 3.84
N ARG A 49 -21.64 -14.66 4.44
CA ARG A 49 -22.51 -13.76 5.22
C ARG A 49 -22.46 -14.06 6.72
N ASP A 50 -21.68 -15.07 7.11
CA ASP A 50 -21.45 -15.45 8.50
C ASP A 50 -20.10 -14.92 9.01
N ASN A 51 -19.12 -14.76 8.11
CA ASN A 51 -17.80 -14.19 8.39
C ASN A 51 -17.48 -12.98 7.51
N GLU A 52 -16.50 -12.19 7.95
CA GLU A 52 -15.97 -11.09 7.15
C GLU A 52 -15.19 -11.60 5.93
N VAL A 53 -15.37 -10.94 4.79
CA VAL A 53 -14.53 -11.09 3.60
C VAL A 53 -13.99 -9.73 3.20
N GLY A 54 -12.92 -9.68 2.42
CA GLY A 54 -12.35 -8.40 2.02
C GLY A 54 -11.37 -8.49 0.87
N GLY A 55 -10.72 -7.39 0.56
CA GLY A 55 -9.78 -7.31 -0.54
C GLY A 55 -9.17 -5.92 -0.68
N PHE A 56 -8.48 -5.74 -1.79
CA PHE A 56 -7.64 -4.57 -2.06
C PHE A 56 -8.27 -3.69 -3.13
N LEU A 57 -8.16 -2.38 -2.94
CA LEU A 57 -8.61 -1.37 -3.90
C LEU A 57 -7.37 -0.84 -4.64
N LEU A 58 -7.39 -0.88 -5.96
CA LEU A 58 -6.28 -0.45 -6.81
C LEU A 58 -6.73 0.57 -7.85
N GLY A 59 -5.78 1.41 -8.26
CA GLY A 59 -6.05 2.43 -9.26
C GLY A 59 -4.97 3.49 -9.34
N GLU A 60 -5.40 4.74 -9.50
CA GLU A 60 -4.55 5.91 -9.70
C GLU A 60 -5.02 7.10 -8.86
N VAL A 61 -4.12 8.04 -8.60
CA VAL A 61 -4.45 9.31 -7.95
C VAL A 61 -4.32 10.42 -8.99
N HIS A 62 -5.38 11.21 -9.18
CA HIS A 62 -5.38 12.35 -10.07
C HIS A 62 -5.43 13.67 -9.29
N TRP A 63 -4.70 14.66 -9.80
CA TRP A 63 -4.68 16.02 -9.27
C TRP A 63 -5.25 16.95 -10.32
N LEU A 64 -6.34 17.66 -9.99
CA LEU A 64 -6.92 18.65 -10.88
C LEU A 64 -6.16 19.98 -10.75
N PRO A 65 -5.93 20.71 -11.86
CA PRO A 65 -5.40 22.05 -11.79
C PRO A 65 -6.27 22.94 -10.91
N ASN A 66 -5.67 23.64 -9.94
CA ASN A 66 -6.34 24.53 -8.98
C ASN A 66 -7.26 23.85 -7.94
N GLN A 67 -7.07 22.56 -7.67
CA GLN A 67 -7.67 21.89 -6.51
C GLN A 67 -6.58 21.25 -5.64
N ASP A 68 -6.63 21.53 -4.35
CA ASP A 68 -5.69 20.96 -3.37
C ASP A 68 -6.11 19.56 -2.90
N ILE A 69 -7.32 19.12 -3.28
CA ILE A 69 -7.88 17.82 -2.90
C ILE A 69 -7.67 16.81 -4.05
N PRO A 70 -6.96 15.70 -3.82
CA PRO A 70 -6.75 14.68 -4.84
C PRO A 70 -8.02 13.87 -5.11
N ILE A 71 -8.10 13.31 -6.32
CA ILE A 71 -9.11 12.31 -6.70
C ILE A 71 -8.47 10.93 -6.63
N VAL A 72 -9.02 10.08 -5.77
CA VAL A 72 -8.69 8.65 -5.66
C VAL A 72 -9.57 7.91 -6.66
N TRP A 73 -8.96 7.46 -7.76
CA TRP A 73 -9.65 6.78 -8.86
C TRP A 73 -9.44 5.27 -8.76
N ILE A 74 -10.45 4.56 -8.27
CA ILE A 74 -10.44 3.12 -8.05
C ILE A 74 -11.02 2.44 -9.29
N ASP A 75 -10.14 1.82 -10.07
CA ASP A 75 -10.52 1.14 -11.32
C ASP A 75 -10.33 -0.38 -11.29
N SER A 76 -9.72 -0.90 -10.23
CA SER A 76 -9.38 -2.31 -10.11
C SER A 76 -9.54 -2.79 -8.67
N THR A 77 -9.85 -4.07 -8.50
CA THR A 77 -9.85 -4.74 -7.21
C THR A 77 -9.30 -6.15 -7.30
N ILE A 78 -8.70 -6.61 -6.20
CA ILE A 78 -8.25 -7.98 -5.99
C ILE A 78 -8.93 -8.48 -4.70
N ARG A 79 -9.70 -9.56 -4.80
CA ARG A 79 -10.35 -10.22 -3.66
C ARG A 79 -9.26 -10.90 -2.81
N ALA A 80 -9.28 -10.72 -1.49
CA ALA A 80 -8.32 -11.39 -0.63
C ALA A 80 -8.65 -12.88 -0.52
N THR A 81 -7.64 -13.72 -0.65
CA THR A 81 -7.73 -15.17 -0.42
C THR A 81 -6.82 -15.55 0.76
N HIS A 82 -6.98 -16.76 1.31
CA HIS A 82 -6.18 -17.25 2.43
C HIS A 82 -6.26 -16.38 3.70
N THR A 83 -7.38 -15.69 3.90
CA THR A 83 -7.59 -14.85 5.08
C THR A 83 -7.95 -15.70 6.31
N ASN A 84 -7.69 -15.15 7.50
CA ASN A 84 -8.25 -15.67 8.74
C ASN A 84 -9.41 -14.76 9.15
N ALA A 85 -10.64 -15.25 8.99
CA ALA A 85 -11.85 -14.47 9.16
C ALA A 85 -12.76 -15.04 10.24
N THR A 86 -13.42 -14.14 10.96
CA THR A 86 -14.51 -14.42 11.88
C THR A 86 -15.67 -13.47 11.56
N SER A 87 -16.77 -13.53 12.31
CA SER A 87 -17.91 -12.61 12.13
C SER A 87 -17.60 -11.13 12.43
N THR A 88 -16.47 -10.83 13.09
CA THR A 88 -16.13 -9.46 13.55
C THR A 88 -14.67 -9.08 13.33
N ARG A 89 -13.93 -9.87 12.55
CA ARG A 89 -12.50 -9.64 12.30
C ARG A 89 -12.06 -10.33 11.03
N LEU A 90 -11.39 -9.57 10.18
CA LEU A 90 -10.68 -10.05 9.00
C LEU A 90 -9.18 -9.82 9.13
N GLU A 91 -8.39 -10.88 9.04
CA GLU A 91 -6.93 -10.82 9.03
C GLU A 91 -6.35 -11.27 7.69
N PHE A 92 -5.52 -10.42 7.09
CA PHE A 92 -4.74 -10.74 5.90
C PHE A 92 -3.45 -11.48 6.31
N THR A 93 -3.33 -12.75 5.94
CA THR A 93 -2.20 -13.62 6.31
C THR A 93 -1.02 -13.44 5.34
N SER A 94 0.11 -14.11 5.62
CA SER A 94 1.25 -14.18 4.68
C SER A 94 0.85 -14.65 3.31
N ASP A 95 0.06 -15.72 3.27
CA ASP A 95 -0.40 -16.32 2.03
C ASP A 95 -1.35 -15.39 1.29
N THR A 96 -2.15 -14.59 2.00
CA THR A 96 -2.97 -13.52 1.39
C THR A 96 -2.10 -12.52 0.64
N TRP A 97 -1.02 -12.04 1.25
CA TRP A 97 -0.13 -11.06 0.63
C TRP A 97 0.63 -11.64 -0.56
N ILE A 98 1.12 -12.87 -0.47
CA ILE A 98 1.78 -13.56 -1.58
C ILE A 98 0.82 -13.69 -2.76
N ALA A 99 -0.41 -14.17 -2.53
CA ALA A 99 -1.42 -14.32 -3.56
C ALA A 99 -1.80 -12.96 -4.17
N PHE A 100 -1.97 -11.93 -3.35
CA PHE A 100 -2.23 -10.56 -3.81
C PHE A 100 -1.12 -10.04 -4.74
N HIS A 101 0.15 -10.16 -4.33
CA HIS A 101 1.27 -9.67 -5.13
C HIS A 101 1.41 -10.43 -6.45
N GLN A 102 1.23 -11.75 -6.42
CA GLN A 102 1.22 -12.56 -7.62
C GLN A 102 0.10 -12.14 -8.59
N GLU A 103 -1.13 -12.02 -8.10
CA GLU A 103 -2.27 -11.63 -8.92
C GLU A 103 -2.12 -10.19 -9.46
N ARG A 104 -1.60 -9.27 -8.65
CA ARG A 104 -1.33 -7.90 -9.07
C ARG A 104 -0.32 -7.85 -10.21
N GLU A 105 0.75 -8.63 -10.13
CA GLU A 105 1.77 -8.70 -11.18
C GLU A 105 1.20 -9.34 -12.45
N GLU A 106 0.49 -10.46 -12.32
CA GLU A 106 -0.12 -11.17 -13.45
C GLU A 106 -1.16 -10.32 -14.21
N ARG A 107 -2.00 -9.56 -13.48
CA ARG A 107 -3.09 -8.77 -14.07
C ARG A 107 -2.65 -7.38 -14.51
N PHE A 108 -1.70 -6.75 -13.81
CA PHE A 108 -1.40 -5.32 -13.96
C PHE A 108 0.08 -4.98 -14.19
N GLY A 109 1.00 -5.95 -14.06
CA GLY A 109 2.45 -5.73 -14.20
C GLY A 109 2.98 -4.63 -13.28
N ASP A 110 2.52 -4.65 -12.02
CA ASP A 110 2.82 -3.70 -10.94
C ASP A 110 2.48 -2.21 -11.18
N LYS A 111 1.77 -1.87 -12.27
CA LYS A 111 1.43 -0.49 -12.62
C LYS A 111 0.38 0.17 -11.73
N LYS A 112 -0.50 -0.63 -11.13
CA LYS A 112 -1.61 -0.13 -10.30
C LYS A 112 -1.18 -0.01 -8.85
N ILE A 113 -1.38 1.15 -8.23
CA ILE A 113 -1.03 1.38 -6.83
C ILE A 113 -2.18 0.94 -5.92
N ILE A 114 -1.84 0.61 -4.67
CA ILE A 114 -2.83 0.26 -3.64
C ILE A 114 -3.43 1.55 -3.09
N LEU A 115 -4.71 1.77 -3.39
CA LEU A 115 -5.50 2.92 -2.96
C LEU A 115 -6.31 2.64 -1.70
N GLY A 116 -6.29 1.42 -1.18
CA GLY A 116 -7.09 1.07 -0.02
C GLY A 116 -7.43 -0.39 0.06
N TRP A 117 -8.46 -0.65 0.84
CA TRP A 117 -8.99 -1.98 1.10
C TRP A 117 -10.49 -1.91 1.33
N TYR A 118 -11.13 -3.07 1.24
CA TYR A 118 -12.52 -3.22 1.66
C TYR A 118 -12.67 -4.46 2.51
N HIS A 119 -13.68 -4.46 3.36
CA HIS A 119 -14.14 -5.63 4.08
C HIS A 119 -15.63 -5.57 4.36
N THR A 120 -16.20 -6.70 4.76
CA THR A 120 -17.62 -6.80 5.10
C THR A 120 -17.85 -6.78 6.60
N HIS A 121 -19.02 -6.26 6.99
CA HIS A 121 -19.55 -6.29 8.35
C HIS A 121 -20.94 -6.93 8.33
N PRO A 122 -21.08 -8.27 8.26
CA PRO A 122 -22.38 -8.91 8.08
C PRO A 122 -23.36 -8.63 9.23
N GLY A 123 -24.31 -7.70 9.03
CA GLY A 123 -25.34 -7.36 10.01
C GLY A 123 -24.92 -6.35 11.08
N HIS A 124 -23.69 -5.82 11.04
CA HIS A 124 -23.16 -4.92 12.06
C HIS A 124 -23.34 -3.42 11.73
N GLY A 125 -23.66 -3.07 10.48
CA GLY A 125 -23.71 -1.69 9.99
C GLY A 125 -22.35 -1.19 9.50
N ILE A 126 -22.25 0.12 9.28
CA ILE A 126 -21.08 0.75 8.64
C ILE A 126 -20.30 1.60 9.63
N PHE A 127 -19.18 1.06 10.11
CA PHE A 127 -18.19 1.71 10.97
C PHE A 127 -16.84 1.00 10.83
N LEU A 128 -15.76 1.60 11.31
CA LEU A 128 -14.48 0.91 11.52
C LEU A 128 -14.42 0.45 12.99
N SER A 129 -14.29 -0.85 13.23
CA SER A 129 -14.02 -1.36 14.57
C SER A 129 -12.64 -0.89 15.06
N SER A 130 -12.33 -1.04 16.36
CA SER A 130 -10.98 -0.74 16.86
C SER A 130 -9.88 -1.51 16.12
N TYR A 131 -10.20 -2.73 15.67
CA TYR A 131 -9.28 -3.53 14.86
C TYR A 131 -9.18 -2.98 13.43
N ASP A 132 -10.28 -2.58 12.80
CA ASP A 132 -10.26 -2.01 11.44
C ASP A 132 -9.57 -0.64 11.41
N THR A 133 -9.80 0.19 12.43
CA THR A 133 -9.07 1.44 12.66
C THR A 133 -7.58 1.13 12.79
N PHE A 134 -7.19 0.16 13.61
CA PHE A 134 -5.80 -0.26 13.70
C PHE A 134 -5.23 -0.68 12.33
N ILE A 135 -5.93 -1.49 11.55
CA ILE A 135 -5.49 -1.89 10.19
C ILE A 135 -5.33 -0.65 9.29
N HIS A 136 -6.33 0.23 9.26
CA HIS A 136 -6.32 1.38 8.36
C HIS A 136 -5.24 2.40 8.73
N GLU A 137 -5.08 2.69 10.03
CA GLU A 137 -4.06 3.61 10.53
C GLU A 137 -2.64 3.07 10.36
N ASN A 138 -2.44 1.75 10.43
CA ASN A 138 -1.09 1.15 10.36
C ASN A 138 -0.67 0.77 8.93
N PHE A 139 -1.61 0.39 8.06
CA PHE A 139 -1.31 -0.15 6.73
C PHE A 139 -1.77 0.75 5.58
N TYR A 140 -2.69 1.69 5.82
CA TYR A 140 -3.31 2.54 4.82
C TYR A 140 -3.29 4.03 5.21
N ALA A 141 -2.15 4.46 5.76
CA ALA A 141 -1.98 5.78 6.39
C ALA A 141 -1.72 6.94 5.42
N ASN A 142 -1.64 6.70 4.11
CA ASN A 142 -1.51 7.79 3.15
C ASN A 142 -2.88 8.49 3.00
N GLN A 143 -2.91 9.81 2.89
CA GLN A 143 -4.13 10.59 2.73
C GLN A 143 -4.99 10.17 1.53
N GLN A 144 -4.40 9.56 0.50
CA GLN A 144 -5.12 9.03 -0.65
C GLN A 144 -5.59 7.58 -0.49
N GLN A 145 -5.30 6.93 0.64
CA GLN A 145 -5.74 5.58 0.92
C GLN A 145 -7.05 5.58 1.70
N VAL A 146 -7.98 4.72 1.30
CA VAL A 146 -9.36 4.69 1.80
C VAL A 146 -9.73 3.28 2.28
N ALA A 147 -10.75 3.19 3.13
CA ALA A 147 -11.37 1.92 3.51
C ALA A 147 -12.83 1.90 3.07
N LEU A 148 -13.28 0.80 2.47
CA LEU A 148 -14.70 0.59 2.15
C LEU A 148 -15.27 -0.50 3.04
N VAL A 149 -16.30 -0.17 3.81
CA VAL A 149 -17.05 -1.16 4.59
C VAL A 149 -18.36 -1.44 3.88
N VAL A 150 -18.72 -2.73 3.79
CA VAL A 150 -19.97 -3.19 3.16
C VAL A 150 -20.72 -4.10 4.14
N ASP A 151 -21.98 -3.81 4.42
CA ASP A 151 -22.86 -4.71 5.15
C ASP A 151 -23.81 -5.43 4.15
N PRO A 152 -23.53 -6.71 3.82
CA PRO A 152 -24.34 -7.47 2.85
C PRO A 152 -25.73 -7.85 3.38
N ILE A 153 -25.98 -7.75 4.68
CA ILE A 153 -27.25 -8.09 5.33
C ILE A 153 -28.16 -6.86 5.40
N ARG A 154 -27.61 -5.73 5.85
CA ARG A 154 -28.35 -4.45 5.95
C ARG A 154 -28.44 -3.74 4.60
N HIS A 155 -27.67 -4.19 3.61
CA HIS A 155 -27.50 -3.52 2.33
C HIS A 155 -27.03 -2.09 2.55
N GLU A 156 -25.90 -1.93 3.21
CA GLU A 156 -25.29 -0.62 3.49
C GLU A 156 -23.83 -0.63 3.02
N SER A 157 -23.30 0.52 2.61
CA SER A 157 -21.87 0.67 2.32
C SER A 157 -21.38 2.08 2.67
N GLY A 158 -20.09 2.24 2.93
CA GLY A 158 -19.51 3.56 3.14
C GLY A 158 -17.99 3.57 3.08
N PHE A 159 -17.44 4.67 2.54
CA PHE A 159 -16.00 4.89 2.54
C PHE A 159 -15.55 5.65 3.77
N PHE A 160 -14.41 5.27 4.32
CA PHE A 160 -13.67 6.01 5.34
C PHE A 160 -12.40 6.54 4.69
N LYS A 161 -12.03 7.77 5.05
CA LYS A 161 -10.89 8.48 4.47
C LYS A 161 -10.27 9.41 5.50
N TRP A 162 -9.02 9.78 5.26
CA TRP A 162 -8.31 10.78 6.04
C TRP A 162 -8.82 12.19 5.75
N THR A 163 -9.00 12.97 6.81
CA THR A 163 -9.28 14.42 6.76
C THR A 163 -8.23 15.19 7.57
N SER A 164 -8.27 16.52 7.59
CA SER A 164 -7.45 17.31 8.52
C SER A 164 -7.73 17.01 10.00
N ASN A 165 -8.93 16.51 10.32
CA ASN A 165 -9.30 16.06 11.67
C ASN A 165 -8.82 14.63 11.99
N GLY A 166 -8.17 13.95 11.04
CA GLY A 166 -7.74 12.56 11.16
C GLY A 166 -8.76 11.58 10.57
N LEU A 167 -8.71 10.34 11.05
CA LEU A 167 -9.63 9.27 10.70
C LEU A 167 -10.74 9.18 11.77
N ASP A 168 -11.99 9.33 11.35
CA ASP A 168 -13.15 9.08 12.22
C ASP A 168 -13.72 7.69 11.91
N SER A 169 -13.68 6.80 12.91
CA SER A 169 -14.13 5.42 12.78
C SER A 169 -15.64 5.26 12.67
N HIS A 170 -16.43 6.29 13.00
CA HIS A 170 -17.90 6.24 12.97
C HIS A 170 -18.50 7.10 11.86
N ARG A 171 -17.67 7.76 11.06
CA ARG A 171 -18.11 8.63 9.98
C ARG A 171 -17.67 8.09 8.63
N TYR A 172 -18.63 7.61 7.86
CA TYR A 172 -18.42 7.27 6.46
C TYR A 172 -18.82 8.43 5.53
N TYR A 173 -18.18 8.47 4.37
CA TYR A 173 -18.29 9.51 3.36
C TYR A 173 -18.93 8.99 2.08
N GLY A 174 -19.44 9.93 1.31
CA GLY A 174 -19.94 9.69 -0.04
C GLY A 174 -18.83 9.44 -1.05
N PHE A 175 -19.22 8.98 -2.24
CA PHE A 175 -18.31 8.70 -3.33
C PHE A 175 -19.00 8.89 -4.68
N HIS A 176 -18.20 8.88 -5.73
CA HIS A 176 -18.69 8.92 -7.09
C HIS A 176 -18.55 7.56 -7.75
N GLU A 177 -19.58 7.14 -8.46
CA GLU A 177 -19.56 5.95 -9.28
C GLU A 177 -19.45 6.37 -10.75
N PHE A 178 -18.47 5.82 -11.45
CA PHE A 178 -18.31 5.99 -12.89
C PHE A 178 -18.59 4.66 -13.62
N GLY A 179 -19.59 4.66 -14.50
CA GLY A 179 -19.97 3.48 -15.27
C GLY A 179 -20.57 3.83 -16.63
N THR A 180 -20.89 2.83 -17.42
CA THR A 180 -21.66 3.00 -18.67
C THR A 180 -23.17 3.03 -18.39
N SER A 181 -23.95 3.57 -19.31
CA SER A 181 -25.41 3.63 -19.22
C SER A 181 -26.08 2.25 -19.15
N ASP A 182 -25.41 1.22 -19.66
CA ASP A 182 -25.83 -0.18 -19.61
C ASP A 182 -25.46 -0.85 -18.26
N ASP A 183 -24.55 -0.26 -17.49
CA ASP A 183 -24.26 -0.73 -16.14
C ASP A 183 -25.46 -0.39 -15.25
N GLN A 184 -26.20 -1.44 -14.85
CA GLN A 184 -27.19 -1.30 -13.78
C GLN A 184 -26.49 -0.66 -12.60
N SER A 185 -27.04 0.46 -12.13
CA SER A 185 -26.56 1.09 -10.90
C SER A 185 -26.61 0.05 -9.81
N PHE A 186 -25.43 -0.34 -9.31
CA PHE A 186 -25.36 -1.20 -8.16
C PHE A 186 -26.02 -0.48 -6.98
N ASN A 187 -26.80 -1.21 -6.18
CA ASN A 187 -27.43 -0.66 -4.98
C ASN A 187 -26.30 -0.36 -3.99
N PRO A 188 -25.86 0.89 -3.82
CA PRO A 188 -24.69 1.19 -3.00
C PRO A 188 -25.02 1.13 -1.51
N GLY A 189 -26.30 1.01 -1.19
CA GLY A 189 -26.80 0.73 0.13
C GLY A 189 -27.92 1.69 0.52
N GLY A 190 -28.82 1.24 1.38
CA GLY A 190 -29.95 2.01 1.88
C GLY A 190 -29.54 3.22 2.74
N ASN A 191 -28.28 3.30 3.15
CA ASN A 191 -27.70 4.39 3.93
C ASN A 191 -27.16 5.55 3.08
N LEU A 192 -27.26 5.46 1.75
CA LEU A 192 -26.80 6.45 0.77
C LEU A 192 -27.96 6.94 -0.11
N SER A 193 -28.03 8.25 -0.35
CA SER A 193 -28.88 8.83 -1.40
C SER A 193 -28.09 9.12 -2.66
N GLN A 194 -28.70 8.90 -3.81
CA GLN A 194 -28.20 9.44 -5.07
C GLN A 194 -28.53 10.93 -5.13
N ASP A 195 -27.53 11.79 -5.26
CA ASP A 195 -27.80 13.19 -5.61
C ASP A 195 -28.40 13.21 -7.02
N LEU A 196 -29.53 13.91 -7.22
CA LEU A 196 -30.09 14.16 -8.55
C LEU A 196 -28.99 14.80 -9.43
N PRO A 197 -28.88 14.41 -10.71
CA PRO A 197 -27.73 14.77 -11.54
C PRO A 197 -27.50 16.27 -11.54
N VAL A 198 -26.30 16.69 -11.09
CA VAL A 198 -25.75 17.99 -11.46
C VAL A 198 -25.69 17.96 -12.99
N GLY A 199 -26.53 18.76 -13.64
CA GLY A 199 -26.68 18.80 -15.09
C GLY A 199 -25.34 18.96 -15.80
N LEU A 200 -25.30 18.57 -17.09
CA LEU A 200 -24.15 18.67 -18.00
C LEU A 200 -23.12 19.69 -17.52
N GLN A 201 -21.93 19.22 -17.12
CA GLN A 201 -20.80 20.12 -16.96
C GLN A 201 -20.64 20.87 -18.28
N THR A 202 -20.82 22.18 -18.19
CA THR A 202 -20.65 23.14 -19.28
C THR A 202 -19.30 22.89 -19.94
N GLY A 203 -19.33 22.82 -21.27
CA GLY A 203 -18.25 22.32 -22.10
C GLY A 203 -16.88 22.90 -21.81
N LEU A 204 -15.86 22.12 -22.17
CA LEU A 204 -14.50 22.57 -22.41
C LEU A 204 -14.52 23.96 -23.07
N PRO A 205 -13.66 24.90 -22.65
CA PRO A 205 -13.60 26.22 -23.27
C PRO A 205 -13.39 26.03 -24.77
N THR A 206 -14.37 26.52 -25.53
CA THR A 206 -14.33 26.60 -26.99
C THR A 206 -13.05 27.32 -27.38
N GLU A 207 -12.19 26.60 -28.10
CA GLU A 207 -11.13 27.21 -28.89
C GLU A 207 -11.80 28.22 -29.85
N PRO A 208 -11.23 29.43 -30.04
CA PRO A 208 -11.88 30.46 -30.84
C PRO A 208 -12.04 29.99 -32.29
N GLU A 209 -13.23 30.25 -32.84
CA GLU A 209 -13.63 29.97 -34.21
C GLU A 209 -12.53 30.31 -35.23
N VAL A 210 -12.04 29.28 -35.92
CA VAL A 210 -11.33 29.45 -37.19
C VAL A 210 -12.39 29.32 -38.29
N PRO A 211 -12.59 30.33 -39.14
CA PRO A 211 -13.65 30.29 -40.14
C PRO A 211 -13.35 29.26 -41.23
N ASP A 212 -14.41 28.54 -41.58
CA ASP A 212 -14.56 27.61 -42.70
C ASP A 212 -13.96 28.17 -44.00
N ILE A 213 -13.11 27.41 -44.70
CA ILE A 213 -12.80 27.46 -46.14
C ILE A 213 -11.71 26.40 -46.43
N LEU A 214 -12.07 25.28 -47.11
CA LEU A 214 -11.55 24.86 -48.43
C LEU A 214 -11.87 23.39 -48.74
N GLU A 215 -12.58 23.25 -49.86
CA GLU A 215 -13.08 22.03 -50.49
C GLU A 215 -11.98 21.05 -50.93
N LEU A 216 -12.31 19.75 -50.93
CA LEU A 216 -11.47 18.71 -51.52
C LEU A 216 -11.41 18.86 -53.05
N PRO A 217 -10.23 18.69 -53.68
CA PRO A 217 -10.05 19.01 -55.09
C PRO A 217 -10.71 18.00 -56.05
N HIS A 218 -11.32 18.53 -57.11
CA HIS A 218 -12.17 17.92 -58.13
C HIS A 218 -11.63 16.70 -58.93
N TRP A 219 -10.43 16.19 -58.66
CA TRP A 219 -9.81 15.10 -59.42
C TRP A 219 -10.13 13.68 -58.87
N LEU A 220 -10.90 13.57 -57.80
CA LEU A 220 -11.43 12.31 -57.26
C LEU A 220 -12.90 12.01 -57.64
N SER A 221 -13.50 12.83 -58.52
CA SER A 221 -14.91 12.75 -58.94
C SER A 221 -15.28 11.59 -59.88
N TRP A 222 -14.33 10.70 -60.20
CA TRP A 222 -14.52 9.59 -61.15
C TRP A 222 -14.79 8.22 -60.50
N ILE A 223 -14.62 8.09 -59.18
CA ILE A 223 -14.79 6.82 -58.45
C ILE A 223 -16.26 6.35 -58.45
N ASP A 224 -17.21 7.27 -58.63
CA ASP A 224 -18.65 6.98 -58.75
C ASP A 224 -19.11 6.53 -60.16
N LYS A 225 -18.18 6.27 -61.09
CA LYS A 225 -18.49 5.95 -62.50
C LYS A 225 -18.11 4.54 -62.97
N LEU A 226 -17.91 3.56 -62.09
CA LEU A 226 -17.77 2.16 -62.50
C LEU A 226 -19.04 1.35 -62.20
N PRO A 227 -19.83 0.96 -63.22
CA PRO A 227 -20.99 0.09 -63.06
C PRO A 227 -20.55 -1.39 -63.07
N GLY A 228 -21.03 -2.17 -62.10
CA GLY A 228 -20.83 -3.62 -62.07
C GLY A 228 -20.75 -4.21 -60.68
N LEU A 229 -21.78 -4.00 -59.87
CA LEU A 229 -22.02 -4.82 -58.69
C LEU A 229 -22.83 -6.05 -59.12
N SER A 230 -22.44 -7.20 -58.58
CA SER A 230 -23.08 -8.53 -58.64
C SER A 230 -22.60 -9.49 -59.74
N LEU A 231 -22.39 -10.74 -59.28
CA LEU A 231 -22.00 -11.96 -59.98
C LEU A 231 -20.49 -12.28 -60.00
N ILE A 232 -20.00 -12.93 -58.94
CA ILE A 232 -19.63 -14.36 -58.96
C ILE A 232 -19.21 -14.75 -57.53
N MET A 233 -20.13 -15.46 -56.86
CA MET A 233 -19.81 -16.44 -55.83
C MET A 233 -20.03 -17.80 -56.51
N LYS A 234 -18.94 -18.49 -56.80
CA LYS A 234 -18.75 -19.91 -57.22
C LYS A 234 -17.29 -19.99 -57.68
N SER A 235 -16.41 -20.88 -57.27
CA SER A 235 -16.41 -22.00 -56.33
C SER A 235 -14.96 -22.52 -56.31
N VAL A 236 -14.34 -22.59 -55.14
CA VAL A 236 -13.50 -23.69 -54.59
C VAL A 236 -12.27 -24.24 -55.39
N GLU A 237 -11.12 -24.12 -54.70
CA GLU A 237 -9.92 -25.00 -54.60
C GLU A 237 -8.66 -24.95 -55.50
N SER A 238 -7.53 -25.02 -54.75
CA SER A 238 -6.12 -25.30 -55.08
C SER A 238 -5.26 -24.07 -55.47
N SER A 239 -4.13 -23.78 -54.83
CA SER A 239 -3.13 -24.69 -54.27
C SER A 239 -2.32 -24.05 -53.13
N ILE A 240 -2.20 -24.82 -52.05
CA ILE A 240 -1.32 -24.62 -50.88
C ILE A 240 0.08 -25.10 -51.28
N SER A 241 1.12 -24.25 -51.24
CA SER A 241 2.52 -24.72 -51.02
C SER A 241 3.60 -23.63 -50.82
N ARG A 242 3.30 -22.46 -50.23
CA ARG A 242 4.38 -21.49 -49.88
C ARG A 242 4.33 -20.84 -48.50
N GLY A 243 3.30 -21.09 -47.69
CA GLY A 243 3.14 -20.46 -46.37
C GLY A 243 3.87 -21.13 -45.19
N LEU A 244 4.44 -22.33 -45.39
CA LEU A 244 4.90 -23.17 -44.27
C LEU A 244 6.40 -23.03 -43.93
N THR A 245 7.20 -22.34 -44.74
CA THR A 245 8.65 -22.18 -44.49
C THR A 245 9.00 -20.93 -43.68
N LEU A 246 8.17 -19.89 -43.72
CA LEU A 246 8.40 -18.63 -42.99
C LEU A 246 8.04 -18.73 -41.49
N PHE A 247 6.99 -19.49 -41.14
CA PHE A 247 6.58 -19.67 -39.75
C PHE A 247 7.59 -20.48 -38.93
N SER A 248 8.25 -21.47 -39.55
CA SER A 248 9.27 -22.30 -38.90
C SER A 248 10.55 -21.50 -38.60
N LEU A 249 10.93 -20.59 -39.51
CA LEU A 249 12.11 -19.75 -39.33
C LEU A 249 11.93 -18.72 -38.21
N MET A 250 10.75 -18.10 -38.09
CA MET A 250 10.46 -17.14 -37.02
C MET A 250 10.39 -17.80 -35.63
N ALA A 251 9.84 -19.02 -35.54
CA ALA A 251 9.81 -19.79 -34.30
C ALA A 251 11.23 -20.18 -33.82
N PHE A 252 12.12 -20.50 -34.76
CA PHE A 252 13.51 -20.87 -34.43
C PHE A 252 14.33 -19.69 -33.92
N VAL A 253 14.14 -18.50 -34.50
CA VAL A 253 14.79 -17.26 -34.04
C VAL A 253 14.29 -16.87 -32.64
N ALA A 254 12.99 -17.00 -32.38
CA ALA A 254 12.42 -16.72 -31.05
C ALA A 254 12.98 -17.65 -29.96
N LEU A 255 13.18 -18.94 -30.28
CA LEU A 255 13.74 -19.92 -29.34
C LEU A 255 15.21 -19.61 -28.98
N ILE A 256 16.02 -19.18 -29.94
CA ILE A 256 17.42 -18.83 -29.69
C ILE A 256 17.52 -17.58 -28.81
N VAL A 257 16.68 -16.57 -29.05
CA VAL A 257 16.62 -15.37 -28.20
C VAL A 257 16.20 -15.74 -26.77
N PHE A 258 15.23 -16.63 -26.62
CA PHE A 258 14.80 -17.11 -25.31
C PHE A 258 15.89 -17.86 -24.54
N ILE A 259 16.67 -18.72 -25.22
CA ILE A 259 17.77 -19.48 -24.59
C ILE A 259 18.91 -18.54 -24.15
N ILE A 260 19.23 -17.53 -24.94
CA ILE A 260 20.25 -16.52 -24.58
C ILE A 260 19.76 -15.71 -23.37
N PHE A 261 18.48 -15.31 -23.35
CA PHE A 261 17.90 -14.58 -22.22
C PHE A 261 17.86 -15.43 -20.94
N ALA A 262 17.46 -16.70 -21.05
CA ALA A 262 17.44 -17.64 -19.93
C ALA A 262 18.86 -17.89 -19.36
N SER A 263 19.88 -17.96 -20.21
CA SER A 263 21.27 -18.16 -19.79
C SER A 263 21.84 -16.95 -19.04
N VAL A 264 21.45 -15.72 -19.43
CA VAL A 264 21.81 -14.48 -18.71
C VAL A 264 21.02 -14.35 -17.39
N PHE A 265 19.80 -14.89 -17.34
CA PHE A 265 18.95 -14.85 -16.14
C PHE A 265 19.39 -15.86 -15.06
N ILE A 266 19.85 -17.06 -15.46
CA ILE A 266 20.39 -18.06 -14.53
C ILE A 266 21.67 -17.56 -13.83
N GLY A 267 22.50 -16.77 -14.52
CA GLY A 267 23.67 -16.11 -13.91
C GLY A 267 23.34 -15.04 -12.86
N LYS A 268 22.11 -14.49 -12.88
CA LYS A 268 21.60 -13.54 -11.88
C LYS A 268 20.85 -14.20 -10.72
N LEU A 269 20.36 -15.43 -10.89
CA LEU A 269 19.62 -16.16 -9.84
C LEU A 269 20.52 -16.56 -8.65
N GLY A 270 21.81 -16.78 -8.87
CA GLY A 270 22.75 -17.16 -7.79
C GLY A 270 22.92 -16.07 -6.72
N ASN A 271 22.77 -14.79 -7.08
CA ASN A 271 22.78 -13.68 -6.13
C ASN A 271 21.40 -13.39 -5.54
N LEU A 272 20.32 -13.90 -6.16
CA LEU A 272 18.96 -13.78 -5.65
C LEU A 272 18.64 -14.84 -4.60
N THR A 273 19.24 -16.04 -4.66
CA THR A 273 19.00 -17.08 -3.65
C THR A 273 19.50 -16.68 -2.26
N GLU A 274 20.59 -15.90 -2.16
CA GLU A 274 21.09 -15.37 -0.88
C GLU A 274 20.23 -14.20 -0.34
N SER A 275 19.57 -13.43 -1.21
CA SER A 275 18.69 -12.33 -0.81
C SER A 275 17.24 -12.78 -0.55
N VAL A 276 16.77 -13.82 -1.25
CA VAL A 276 15.45 -14.44 -1.06
C VAL A 276 15.40 -15.26 0.23
N GLU A 277 16.48 -15.95 0.62
CA GLU A 277 16.54 -16.59 1.94
C GLU A 277 16.52 -15.58 3.10
N ARG A 278 17.00 -14.35 2.90
CA ARG A 278 16.89 -13.26 3.90
C ARG A 278 15.53 -12.55 3.86
N ALA A 279 14.89 -12.45 2.69
CA ALA A 279 13.56 -11.84 2.54
C ALA A 279 12.42 -12.79 2.95
N ALA A 280 12.64 -14.11 2.97
CA ALA A 280 11.62 -15.10 3.35
C ALA A 280 11.38 -15.21 4.87
N MET A 281 12.10 -14.46 5.71
CA MET A 281 11.95 -14.48 7.19
C MET A 281 11.31 -13.22 7.79
N GLY A 282 10.80 -12.29 6.98
CA GLY A 282 10.16 -11.08 7.47
C GLY A 282 8.94 -10.74 6.62
N GLN A 283 7.76 -11.05 7.13
CA GLN A 283 6.53 -10.62 6.49
C GLN A 283 6.30 -9.13 6.83
N SER A 284 6.52 -8.27 5.83
CA SER A 284 6.62 -6.82 5.95
C SER A 284 5.28 -6.13 6.19
N SER A 285 5.24 -5.16 7.09
CA SER A 285 4.03 -4.37 7.33
C SER A 285 4.38 -2.91 7.57
N GLY A 286 4.30 -2.10 6.51
CA GLY A 286 4.64 -0.69 6.55
C GLY A 286 6.14 -0.44 6.39
N VAL A 287 6.56 -0.22 5.14
CA VAL A 287 7.88 0.31 4.79
C VAL A 287 7.79 1.83 4.71
N VAL A 288 8.67 2.53 5.42
CA VAL A 288 8.79 3.99 5.39
C VAL A 288 10.17 4.37 4.86
N THR A 289 10.17 4.95 3.68
CA THR A 289 11.37 5.46 3.02
C THR A 289 11.59 6.94 3.32
N ARG A 290 12.85 7.32 3.56
CA ARG A 290 13.33 8.71 3.61
C ARG A 290 14.57 8.87 2.76
N ILE A 291 14.61 9.92 1.94
CA ILE A 291 15.81 10.31 1.20
C ILE A 291 16.60 11.25 2.09
N ILE A 292 17.87 10.92 2.35
CA ILE A 292 18.78 11.81 3.04
C ILE A 292 19.81 12.39 2.06
N PRO A 293 20.23 13.65 2.27
CA PRO A 293 21.27 14.27 1.47
C PRO A 293 22.61 13.53 1.65
N PRO A 294 23.62 13.82 0.80
CA PRO A 294 24.95 13.28 1.01
C PRO A 294 25.45 13.58 2.42
N LEU A 295 25.91 12.55 3.13
CA LEU A 295 26.42 12.69 4.48
C LEU A 295 27.88 13.15 4.50
N GLU A 296 28.21 13.91 5.53
CA GLU A 296 29.58 14.28 5.89
C GLU A 296 30.08 13.37 7.03
N ALA A 297 31.33 12.90 6.93
CA ALA A 297 31.99 12.13 7.98
C ALA A 297 31.93 12.87 9.34
N ASP A 298 31.75 12.12 10.42
CA ASP A 298 31.65 12.61 11.80
C ASP A 298 30.52 13.61 12.10
N ARG A 299 29.69 13.95 11.10
CA ARG A 299 28.53 14.81 11.28
C ARG A 299 27.30 13.98 11.60
N ARG A 300 26.55 14.39 12.62
CA ARG A 300 25.29 13.74 12.98
C ARG A 300 24.13 14.24 12.13
N TRP A 301 23.36 13.31 11.58
CA TRP A 301 22.20 13.58 10.75
C TRP A 301 20.95 13.01 11.38
N SER A 302 19.87 13.80 11.40
CA SER A 302 18.61 13.45 12.06
C SER A 302 17.54 13.18 11.03
N VAL A 303 16.80 12.09 11.22
CA VAL A 303 15.68 11.69 10.37
C VAL A 303 14.46 11.48 11.24
N ASP A 304 13.45 12.32 11.02
CA ASP A 304 12.21 12.29 11.78
C ASP A 304 11.18 11.38 11.10
N PHE A 305 10.59 10.51 11.93
CA PHE A 305 9.48 9.64 11.60
C PHE A 305 8.33 10.10 12.51
N SER A 306 7.36 10.84 11.97
CA SER A 306 6.28 11.45 12.76
C SER A 306 5.72 10.47 13.80
N SER A 307 5.68 10.92 15.07
CA SER A 307 5.54 10.08 16.27
C SER A 307 4.15 9.49 16.52
N TYR A 308 3.38 9.22 15.47
CA TYR A 308 2.06 8.60 15.61
C TYR A 308 2.22 7.14 16.07
N SER A 309 1.68 6.90 17.26
CA SER A 309 1.84 5.75 18.15
C SER A 309 1.61 4.40 17.46
N GLY A 310 2.67 3.83 16.87
CA GLY A 310 2.69 2.42 16.44
C GLY A 310 3.17 2.13 15.02
N ARG A 311 3.34 3.15 14.16
CA ARG A 311 3.68 2.98 12.73
C ARG A 311 4.98 2.21 12.48
N LEU A 312 6.02 2.49 13.27
CA LEU A 312 7.34 1.86 13.20
C LEU A 312 7.77 1.35 14.58
N ALA A 313 6.91 0.57 15.25
CA ALA A 313 7.17 0.10 16.62
C ALA A 313 7.57 1.24 17.59
N GLY A 314 6.98 2.43 17.39
CA GLY A 314 7.24 3.63 18.18
C GLY A 314 8.45 4.46 17.75
N LEU A 315 9.22 4.10 16.72
CA LEU A 315 10.35 4.89 16.24
C LEU A 315 9.91 6.30 15.83
N SER A 316 10.41 7.32 16.53
CA SER A 316 10.13 8.74 16.25
C SER A 316 11.29 9.45 15.55
N ASN A 317 12.53 9.06 15.87
CA ASN A 317 13.72 9.69 15.32
C ASN A 317 14.86 8.68 15.19
N LEU A 318 15.64 8.83 14.12
CA LEU A 318 16.90 8.11 13.92
C LEU A 318 18.00 9.13 13.64
N GLN A 319 19.07 9.08 14.43
CA GLN A 319 20.27 9.87 14.20
C GLN A 319 21.40 8.97 13.71
N ILE A 320 22.08 9.40 12.65
CA ILE A 320 23.14 8.65 11.98
C ILE A 320 24.40 9.50 11.98
N THR A 321 25.50 8.93 12.46
CA THR A 321 26.84 9.50 12.35
C THR A 321 27.69 8.55 11.52
N PRO A 322 28.07 8.91 10.28
CA PRO A 322 28.89 8.06 9.44
C PRO A 322 30.39 8.29 9.71
N ASP A 323 31.20 7.26 9.46
CA ASP A 323 32.66 7.34 9.49
C ASP A 323 33.24 7.94 8.21
N VAL A 324 32.48 7.94 7.12
CA VAL A 324 32.92 8.43 5.79
C VAL A 324 31.90 9.40 5.22
N SER A 325 32.40 10.37 4.45
CA SER A 325 31.54 11.23 3.63
C SER A 325 31.05 10.47 2.42
N THR A 326 29.80 10.70 2.03
CA THR A 326 29.20 10.12 0.82
C THR A 326 29.03 11.18 -0.24
N ASP A 327 29.30 10.86 -1.51
CA ASP A 327 29.18 11.82 -2.61
C ASP A 327 27.73 12.01 -3.11
N LYS A 328 26.84 11.10 -2.73
CA LYS A 328 25.43 11.08 -3.15
C LYS A 328 24.53 10.89 -1.95
N GLY A 329 23.34 11.48 -2.02
CA GLY A 329 22.26 11.16 -1.08
C GLY A 329 21.83 9.71 -1.25
N PHE A 330 21.26 9.15 -0.20
CA PHE A 330 20.83 7.76 -0.20
C PHE A 330 19.53 7.59 0.55
N GLU A 331 18.92 6.43 0.33
CA GLU A 331 17.65 6.06 0.91
C GLU A 331 17.87 5.37 2.25
N ILE A 332 17.08 5.76 3.25
CA ILE A 332 16.85 4.99 4.47
C ILE A 332 15.46 4.39 4.35
N SER A 333 15.38 3.08 4.48
CA SER A 333 14.14 2.34 4.55
C SER A 333 14.00 1.77 5.95
N VAL A 334 12.90 2.11 6.63
CA VAL A 334 12.53 1.51 7.90
C VAL A 334 11.27 0.69 7.70
N GLU A 335 11.34 -0.58 8.05
CA GLU A 335 10.26 -1.53 7.89
C GLU A 335 9.83 -2.05 9.25
N LYS A 336 8.53 -2.00 9.56
CA LYS A 336 7.97 -2.71 10.70
C LYS A 336 7.68 -4.16 10.31
N ILE A 337 8.09 -5.08 11.18
CA ILE A 337 7.92 -6.52 10.96
C ILE A 337 6.83 -7.02 11.91
N ILE A 338 5.89 -7.80 11.36
CA ILE A 338 4.78 -8.38 12.14
C ILE A 338 5.24 -9.60 12.91
N ILE A 339 6.00 -10.46 12.24
CA ILE A 339 6.44 -11.75 12.78
C ILE A 339 7.87 -11.63 13.26
N SER A 340 8.15 -12.16 14.45
CA SER A 340 9.51 -12.19 14.96
C SER A 340 10.46 -12.83 13.93
N PRO A 341 11.52 -12.13 13.49
CA PRO A 341 12.42 -12.65 12.46
C PRO A 341 13.30 -13.81 12.97
N MET A 342 13.40 -13.98 14.30
CA MET A 342 14.11 -15.09 14.93
C MET A 342 13.70 -15.29 16.39
N VAL A 343 13.72 -16.54 16.85
CA VAL A 343 13.48 -16.90 18.26
C VAL A 343 14.68 -16.46 19.10
N GLY A 344 14.43 -15.95 20.32
CA GLY A 344 15.52 -15.67 21.27
C GLY A 344 15.24 -14.56 22.28
N ILE A 345 14.21 -13.74 22.05
CA ILE A 345 13.74 -12.79 23.07
C ILE A 345 13.07 -13.60 24.21
N PRO A 346 13.43 -13.38 25.49
CA PRO A 346 12.84 -14.09 26.61
C PRO A 346 11.32 -13.88 26.69
N LYS A 347 10.58 -14.92 27.09
CA LYS A 347 9.11 -14.82 27.29
C LYS A 347 8.69 -13.83 28.37
N SER A 348 9.61 -13.44 29.25
CA SER A 348 9.43 -12.39 30.25
C SER A 348 9.46 -10.97 29.67
N HIS A 349 9.62 -10.84 28.35
CA HIS A 349 9.55 -9.59 27.63
C HIS A 349 8.34 -9.60 26.68
N GLU A 350 7.46 -8.63 26.86
CA GLU A 350 6.43 -8.32 25.90
C GLU A 350 7.02 -7.42 24.81
N VAL A 351 6.83 -7.80 23.55
CA VAL A 351 7.41 -7.07 22.41
C VAL A 351 6.41 -6.03 21.92
N PHE A 352 6.81 -4.77 21.96
CA PHE A 352 6.03 -3.66 21.41
C PHE A 352 6.02 -3.67 19.88
N GLY A 353 7.13 -4.07 19.26
CA GLY A 353 7.20 -4.32 17.83
C GLY A 353 8.60 -4.60 17.32
N PHE A 354 8.67 -5.17 16.12
CA PHE A 354 9.91 -5.47 15.41
C PHE A 354 10.15 -4.48 14.27
N LEU A 355 11.42 -4.20 13.98
CA LEU A 355 11.85 -3.29 12.94
C LEU A 355 13.04 -3.84 12.16
N GLN A 356 13.11 -3.50 10.88
CA GLN A 356 14.33 -3.55 10.09
C GLN A 356 14.68 -2.15 9.63
N VAL A 357 15.94 -1.75 9.79
CA VAL A 357 16.45 -0.50 9.21
C VAL A 357 17.48 -0.85 8.15
N LEU A 358 17.20 -0.41 6.93
CA LEU A 358 18.04 -0.63 5.76
C LEU A 358 18.52 0.71 5.20
N ILE A 359 19.80 0.75 4.85
CA ILE A 359 20.40 1.88 4.14
C ILE A 359 21.11 1.31 2.91
N PRO A 360 20.39 1.03 1.80
CA PRO A 360 20.94 0.27 0.67
C PRO A 360 22.16 0.91 -0.01
N GLY A 361 22.45 2.19 0.27
CA GLY A 361 23.60 2.94 -0.27
C GLY A 361 24.80 3.07 0.68
N LEU A 362 24.73 2.61 1.92
CA LEU A 362 25.79 2.75 2.92
C LEU A 362 26.10 1.40 3.59
N SER A 363 27.35 0.95 3.51
CA SER A 363 27.79 -0.24 4.25
C SER A 363 27.63 -0.02 5.75
N ALA A 364 27.22 -1.06 6.49
CA ALA A 364 27.13 -1.00 7.95
C ALA A 364 28.49 -0.66 8.60
N ASP A 365 29.60 -1.04 7.97
CA ASP A 365 30.97 -0.74 8.44
C ASP A 365 31.36 0.74 8.31
N HIS A 366 30.54 1.53 7.62
CA HIS A 366 30.76 2.98 7.44
C HIS A 366 29.89 3.81 8.39
N ILE A 367 29.20 3.16 9.32
CA ILE A 367 28.34 3.80 10.31
C ILE A 367 29.06 3.74 11.65
N LYS A 368 29.42 4.92 12.17
CA LYS A 368 30.10 5.07 13.46
C LYS A 368 29.15 4.86 14.62
N GLU A 369 27.98 5.51 14.52
CA GLU A 369 27.02 5.60 15.61
C GLU A 369 25.60 5.80 15.06
N LEU A 370 24.65 5.08 15.66
CA LEU A 370 23.22 5.22 15.46
C LEU A 370 22.56 5.48 16.81
N ASP A 371 21.79 6.57 16.89
CA ASP A 371 20.92 6.83 18.03
C ASP A 371 19.46 6.70 17.59
N PHE A 372 18.71 5.85 18.28
CA PHE A 372 17.29 5.65 18.06
C PHE A 372 16.49 6.36 19.14
N GLU A 373 15.39 6.99 18.77
CA GLU A 373 14.38 7.49 19.69
C GLU A 373 13.05 6.79 19.44
N PHE A 374 12.46 6.27 20.50
CA PHE A 374 11.16 5.61 20.49
C PHE A 374 10.18 6.34 21.39
N VAL A 375 8.92 6.42 20.97
CA VAL A 375 7.78 6.86 21.76
C VAL A 375 6.90 5.65 22.07
N VAL A 376 6.79 5.32 23.35
CA VAL A 376 6.01 4.20 23.87
C VAL A 376 4.78 4.75 24.60
N PRO A 377 3.55 4.38 24.21
CA PRO A 377 2.35 4.81 24.90
C PRO A 377 2.31 4.29 26.35
N ASN A 378 1.93 5.14 27.30
CA ASN A 378 1.78 4.73 28.70
C ASN A 378 0.68 3.67 28.85
N GLY A 379 -0.39 3.75 28.05
CA GLY A 379 -1.44 2.72 28.04
C GLY A 379 -0.93 1.31 27.72
N TRP A 380 0.05 1.18 26.81
CA TRP A 380 0.67 -0.12 26.51
C TRP A 380 1.51 -0.63 27.68
N LEU A 381 2.24 0.26 28.36
CA LEU A 381 3.00 -0.09 29.56
C LEU A 381 2.07 -0.57 30.68
N GLU A 382 0.96 0.12 30.89
CA GLU A 382 -0.06 -0.22 31.89
C GLU A 382 -0.76 -1.54 31.58
N GLU A 383 -1.22 -1.72 30.35
CA GLU A 383 -1.91 -2.94 29.88
C GLU A 383 -1.04 -4.19 30.09
N ASN A 384 0.26 -4.08 29.83
CA ASN A 384 1.20 -5.18 29.90
C ASN A 384 1.97 -5.25 31.24
N SER A 385 1.61 -4.40 32.22
CA SER A 385 2.26 -4.33 33.54
C SER A 385 3.79 -4.14 33.47
N ILE A 386 4.25 -3.33 32.53
CA ILE A 386 5.67 -3.09 32.25
C ILE A 386 6.16 -1.86 33.03
N ASP A 387 7.21 -2.05 33.82
CA ASP A 387 7.93 -0.93 34.41
C ASP A 387 8.74 -0.19 33.33
N PRO A 388 8.70 1.16 33.25
CA PRO A 388 9.55 1.93 32.34
C PRO A 388 11.04 1.57 32.42
N GLY A 389 11.53 1.14 33.58
CA GLY A 389 12.87 0.60 33.82
C GLY A 389 13.19 -0.65 33.01
N GLY A 390 12.19 -1.49 32.73
CA GLY A 390 12.28 -2.75 32.02
C GLY A 390 12.26 -2.66 30.48
N ILE A 391 12.24 -1.46 29.89
CA ILE A 391 12.28 -1.29 28.43
C ILE A 391 13.68 -1.60 27.89
N VAL A 392 13.73 -2.45 26.88
CA VAL A 392 14.96 -2.92 26.21
C VAL A 392 14.74 -2.92 24.71
N LEU A 393 15.74 -2.42 23.97
CA LEU A 393 15.82 -2.58 22.52
C LEU A 393 16.73 -3.77 22.21
N TRP A 394 16.20 -4.79 21.56
CA TRP A 394 17.01 -5.92 21.09
C TRP A 394 17.53 -5.60 19.71
N ARG A 395 18.79 -5.96 19.43
CA ARG A 395 19.41 -5.88 18.10
C ARG A 395 19.92 -7.25 17.71
N THR A 396 19.76 -7.65 16.46
CA THR A 396 20.35 -8.91 16.00
C THR A 396 21.78 -8.70 15.54
N TRP A 397 22.71 -9.50 16.06
CA TRP A 397 24.11 -9.52 15.62
C TRP A 397 24.65 -10.95 15.71
N GLY A 398 25.33 -11.42 14.66
CA GLY A 398 25.84 -12.79 14.61
C GLY A 398 24.77 -13.89 14.73
N GLY A 399 23.51 -13.60 14.35
CA GLY A 399 22.39 -14.53 14.41
C GLY A 399 21.75 -14.69 15.79
N LYS A 400 21.97 -13.76 16.73
CA LYS A 400 21.34 -13.73 18.06
C LYS A 400 20.80 -12.35 18.40
N TRP A 401 19.80 -12.30 19.29
CA TRP A 401 19.32 -11.05 19.89
C TRP A 401 20.23 -10.61 21.03
N ASP A 402 20.83 -9.44 20.89
CA ASP A 402 21.61 -8.77 21.93
C ASP A 402 20.79 -7.61 22.52
N PRO A 403 20.66 -7.50 23.86
CA PRO A 403 19.92 -6.41 24.48
C PRO A 403 20.74 -5.12 24.52
N LEU A 404 20.10 -4.01 24.15
CA LEU A 404 20.60 -2.66 24.30
C LEU A 404 19.84 -1.94 25.40
N LEU A 405 20.58 -1.38 26.35
CA LEU A 405 20.01 -0.62 27.45
C LEU A 405 19.73 0.83 27.02
N PRO A 406 18.64 1.41 27.52
CA PRO A 406 18.24 2.78 27.19
C PRO A 406 19.25 3.81 27.71
N GLN A 407 19.59 4.78 26.87
CA GLN A 407 20.49 5.90 27.20
C GLN A 407 19.76 6.98 28.00
N SER A 408 18.50 7.27 27.63
CA SER A 408 17.65 8.20 28.36
C SER A 408 16.18 7.80 28.29
N LYS A 409 15.41 8.28 29.26
CA LYS A 409 13.96 8.09 29.38
C LYS A 409 13.34 9.42 29.78
N ARG A 410 12.31 9.86 29.05
CA ARG A 410 11.61 11.11 29.31
C ARG A 410 10.12 10.95 29.08
N PHE A 411 9.31 11.21 30.09
CA PHE A 411 7.85 11.24 29.92
C PHE A 411 7.44 12.47 29.11
N LEU A 412 6.59 12.25 28.11
CA LEU A 412 5.99 13.28 27.29
C LEU A 412 4.53 13.46 27.76
N GLY A 413 4.34 14.33 28.76
CA GLY A 413 3.05 14.47 29.44
C GLY A 413 2.67 13.21 30.21
N ASN A 414 1.37 12.92 30.28
CA ASN A 414 0.84 11.72 30.94
C ASN A 414 0.58 10.55 29.97
N ASP A 415 0.83 10.74 28.67
CA ASP A 415 0.31 9.83 27.65
C ASP A 415 1.38 8.90 27.07
N SER A 416 2.65 9.29 27.11
CA SER A 416 3.73 8.50 26.51
C SER A 416 5.10 8.69 27.16
N LEU A 417 5.98 7.75 26.89
CA LEU A 417 7.36 7.69 27.31
C LEU A 417 8.28 7.70 26.09
N THR A 418 9.17 8.69 26.02
CA THR A 418 10.27 8.72 25.05
C THR A 418 11.47 7.98 25.62
N VAL A 419 12.07 7.08 24.83
CA VAL A 419 13.24 6.28 25.20
C VAL A 419 14.27 6.32 24.09
N THR A 420 15.54 6.51 24.42
CA THR A 420 16.63 6.53 23.44
C THR A 420 17.59 5.35 23.59
N PHE A 421 18.13 4.86 22.49
CA PHE A 421 19.09 3.75 22.43
C PHE A 421 20.23 4.07 21.47
N ARG A 422 21.37 3.40 21.67
CA ARG A 422 22.58 3.59 20.86
C ARG A 422 23.14 2.27 20.37
N THR A 423 23.60 2.25 19.12
CA THR A 423 24.20 1.07 18.47
C THR A 423 25.18 1.48 17.37
N GLU A 424 26.08 0.58 17.00
CA GLU A 424 27.09 0.78 15.93
C GLU A 424 26.70 0.05 14.63
N HIS A 425 25.64 -0.76 14.64
CA HIS A 425 25.25 -1.59 13.49
C HIS A 425 23.75 -1.51 13.20
N LEU A 426 23.43 -1.48 11.90
CA LEU A 426 22.09 -1.68 11.36
C LEU A 426 21.77 -3.16 11.32
N SER A 427 20.55 -3.51 11.73
CA SER A 427 20.09 -4.89 11.72
C SER A 427 18.57 -4.95 11.89
N TYR A 428 18.07 -6.11 12.28
CA TYR A 428 16.76 -6.25 12.90
C TYR A 428 16.79 -5.77 14.35
N PHE A 429 15.72 -5.11 14.75
CA PHE A 429 15.48 -4.57 16.08
C PHE A 429 14.15 -5.05 16.64
N ALA A 430 14.03 -5.14 17.96
CA ALA A 430 12.77 -5.36 18.65
C ALA A 430 12.69 -4.48 19.88
N LEU A 431 11.67 -3.63 19.98
CA LEU A 431 11.41 -2.88 21.21
C LEU A 431 10.55 -3.74 22.13
N SER A 432 10.95 -3.89 23.38
CA SER A 432 10.21 -4.71 24.35
C SER A 432 10.21 -4.08 25.74
N GLY A 433 9.31 -4.55 26.59
CA GLY A 433 9.30 -4.26 28.01
C GLY A 433 9.16 -5.53 28.83
N ARG A 434 9.85 -5.56 29.97
CA ARG A 434 9.81 -6.72 30.85
C ARG A 434 8.51 -6.77 31.66
N THR A 435 7.83 -7.91 31.62
CA THR A 435 6.54 -8.17 32.28
C THR A 435 6.68 -8.74 33.69
N ASP A 436 7.83 -9.36 34.00
CA ASP A 436 8.12 -9.87 35.32
C ASP A 436 8.62 -8.73 36.24
N SER A 437 7.83 -8.41 37.26
CA SER A 437 8.09 -7.39 38.29
C SER A 437 9.22 -7.78 39.27
N SER A 438 10.21 -8.58 38.85
CA SER A 438 11.33 -8.99 39.71
C SER A 438 12.66 -9.00 38.96
N GLU A 439 13.64 -8.37 39.59
CA GLU A 439 15.09 -8.49 39.35
C GLU A 439 15.67 -7.67 38.19
N ALA A 440 15.94 -6.38 38.41
CA ALA A 440 16.79 -5.59 37.51
C ALA A 440 18.09 -6.38 37.18
N PRO A 441 18.62 -6.33 35.95
CA PRO A 441 19.90 -6.96 35.65
C PRO A 441 20.95 -6.35 36.57
N THR A 442 21.51 -7.18 37.46
CA THR A 442 22.59 -6.77 38.35
C THR A 442 23.78 -6.41 37.46
N PRO A 443 24.36 -5.20 37.57
CA PRO A 443 25.56 -4.88 36.81
C PRO A 443 26.65 -5.87 37.21
N THR A 444 27.22 -6.56 36.23
CA THR A 444 28.45 -7.33 36.41
C THR A 444 29.47 -6.43 37.10
N PRO A 445 30.00 -6.79 38.28
CA PRO A 445 30.96 -5.95 38.97
C PRO A 445 32.21 -5.79 38.11
N THR A 446 32.54 -4.53 37.79
CA THR A 446 33.81 -4.14 37.19
C THR A 446 34.95 -4.72 38.03
N PRO A 447 35.93 -5.44 37.44
CA PRO A 447 37.08 -5.90 38.19
C PRO A 447 37.83 -4.68 38.72
N THR A 448 37.95 -4.60 40.04
CA THR A 448 38.77 -3.61 40.74
C THR A 448 40.21 -3.73 40.25
N PRO A 449 40.91 -2.65 39.85
CA PRO A 449 42.31 -2.75 39.50
C PRO A 449 43.12 -3.11 40.75
N THR A 450 43.78 -4.25 40.70
CA THR A 450 44.79 -4.67 41.67
C THR A 450 45.88 -3.59 41.76
N PRO A 451 46.21 -3.04 42.93
CA PRO A 451 47.37 -2.18 43.05
C PRO A 451 48.63 -3.03 42.84
N VAL A 452 49.44 -2.65 41.84
CA VAL A 452 50.74 -3.27 41.60
C VAL A 452 51.71 -2.83 42.71
N PRO A 453 52.46 -3.76 43.33
CA PRO A 453 53.49 -3.44 44.32
C PRO A 453 54.75 -2.80 43.72
#